data_AF-A0A9D8XS81-F1
#
_entry.id   AF-A0A9D8XS81-F1
#
_cell.length_a   1.000
_cell.length_b   1.000
_cell.length_c   1.000
_cell.angle_alpha   90.00
_cell.angle_beta   90.00
_cell.angle_gamma   90.00
#
_symmetry.space_group_name_H-M   'P 1'
#
loop_
_entity.id
_entity.type
_entity.pdbx_description
1 polymer ?
#
loop_
_entity_poly.entity_id
_entity_poly.type
_entity_poly.pdbx_seq_one_letter_code
_entity_poly.pdbx_strand_id
1 'polypeptide(L)'
;MIRVVAVHTAMALVEPLTKIFKEYLPEVKLNHIADDSLIQEVIANDQVTPAVRRRLLAYYHTAAASGADVVFNCCSSVGDVADMGNEIAPIPVFRIDYPMAMQAVNSAKR
;
A
#
# COMPACT_ATOMS: atom_id res chain seq x y z
N MET A 1 -4.26 -9.66 -18.15
CA MET A 1 -3.59 -10.11 -16.91
C MET A 1 -3.49 -8.91 -16.02
N ILE A 2 -4.04 -8.98 -14.80
CA ILE A 2 -4.06 -7.85 -13.86
C ILE A 2 -2.65 -7.69 -13.26
N ARG A 3 -2.20 -6.44 -13.15
CA ARG A 3 -0.89 -6.04 -12.63
C ARG A 3 -1.08 -5.22 -11.37
N VAL A 4 -0.55 -5.73 -10.26
CA VAL A 4 -0.60 -5.08 -8.95
C VAL A 4 0.80 -4.61 -8.61
N VAL A 5 0.94 -3.36 -8.18
CA VAL A 5 2.16 -2.89 -7.52
C VAL A 5 1.88 -2.67 -6.05
N ALA A 6 2.51 -3.46 -5.20
CA ALA A 6 2.44 -3.30 -3.76
C ALA A 6 3.49 -2.29 -3.28
N VAL A 7 3.06 -1.31 -2.47
CA VAL A 7 3.92 -0.26 -1.93
C VAL A 7 4.13 -0.50 -0.43
N HIS A 8 5.40 -0.57 -0.03
CA HIS A 8 5.83 -0.93 1.31
C HIS A 8 6.68 0.17 1.93
N THR A 9 6.44 0.47 3.20
CA THR A 9 7.29 1.34 4.03
C THR A 9 8.35 0.56 4.81
N ALA A 10 8.36 -0.77 4.70
CA ALA A 10 9.30 -1.68 5.34
C ALA A 10 9.43 -2.97 4.52
N MET A 11 10.58 -3.65 4.60
CA MET A 11 10.86 -4.84 3.80
C MET A 11 10.15 -6.11 4.30
N ALA A 12 9.70 -6.12 5.56
CA ALA A 12 9.20 -7.31 6.25
C ALA A 12 8.00 -7.98 5.56
N LEU A 13 7.16 -7.21 4.86
CA LEU A 13 5.95 -7.73 4.21
C LEU A 13 6.15 -8.12 2.74
N VAL A 14 7.30 -7.84 2.13
CA VAL A 14 7.54 -8.11 0.70
C VAL A 14 7.45 -9.62 0.40
N GLU A 15 8.22 -10.44 1.11
CA GLU A 15 8.23 -11.90 0.89
C GLU A 15 6.92 -12.57 1.32
N PRO A 16 6.35 -12.33 2.52
CA PRO A 16 5.06 -12.91 2.91
C PRO A 16 3.94 -12.58 1.92
N LEU A 17 3.87 -11.33 1.47
CA LEU A 17 2.85 -10.91 0.52
C LEU A 17 3.03 -11.58 -0.84
N THR A 18 4.27 -11.73 -1.30
CA THR A 18 4.58 -12.47 -2.53
C THR A 18 4.06 -13.91 -2.46
N LYS A 19 4.25 -14.59 -1.32
CA LYS A 19 3.77 -15.96 -1.12
C LYS A 19 2.25 -16.02 -1.16
N ILE A 20 1.57 -15.11 -0.46
CA ILE A 20 0.10 -15.03 -0.42
C ILE A 20 -0.46 -14.77 -1.83
N PHE A 21 0.11 -13.84 -2.59
CA PHE A 21 -0.36 -13.59 -3.96
C PHE A 21 -0.18 -14.82 -4.86
N LYS A 22 0.94 -15.55 -4.74
CA LYS A 22 1.14 -16.79 -5.50
C LYS A 22 0.13 -17.89 -5.13
N GLU A 23 -0.27 -17.96 -3.86
CA GLU A 23 -1.21 -18.96 -3.38
C GLU A 23 -2.66 -18.64 -3.76
N TYR A 24 -3.10 -17.39 -3.56
CA TYR A 24 -4.51 -17.01 -3.70
C TYR A 24 -4.84 -16.28 -5.01
N LEU A 25 -3.85 -15.68 -5.67
CA LEU A 25 -4.02 -14.86 -6.89
C LEU A 25 -2.92 -15.17 -7.94
N PRO A 26 -2.70 -16.45 -8.33
CA PRO A 26 -1.59 -16.84 -9.19
C PRO A 26 -1.61 -16.19 -10.58
N GLU A 27 -2.78 -15.76 -11.05
CA GLU A 27 -2.97 -15.06 -12.32
C GLU A 27 -2.61 -13.56 -12.27
N VAL A 28 -2.39 -13.02 -11.07
CA VAL A 28 -2.04 -11.61 -10.87
C VAL A 28 -0.53 -11.44 -10.90
N LYS A 29 -0.05 -10.51 -11.73
CA LYS A 29 1.35 -10.14 -11.73
C LYS A 29 1.62 -9.12 -10.62
N LEU A 30 2.26 -9.56 -9.54
CA LEU A 30 2.67 -8.71 -8.43
C LEU A 30 4.08 -8.15 -8.63
N ASN A 31 4.22 -6.84 -8.46
CA ASN A 31 5.49 -6.14 -8.34
C ASN A 31 5.52 -5.33 -7.03
N HIS A 32 6.71 -4.92 -6.59
CA HIS A 32 6.90 -4.23 -5.31
C HIS A 32 7.67 -2.92 -5.51
N ILE A 33 7.24 -1.89 -4.79
CA ILE A 33 8.05 -0.73 -4.45
C ILE A 33 8.20 -0.76 -2.93
N ALA A 34 9.44 -0.75 -2.44
CA ALA A 34 9.69 -0.76 -1.01
C ALA A 34 10.75 0.30 -0.66
N ASP A 35 10.43 1.14 0.32
CA ASP A 35 11.32 2.16 0.86
C ASP A 35 11.26 2.08 2.39
N ASP A 36 12.28 1.48 2.99
CA ASP A 36 12.40 1.31 4.45
C ASP A 36 12.78 2.60 5.17
N SER A 37 13.24 3.63 4.45
CA SER A 37 13.51 4.94 5.04
C SER A 37 12.22 5.66 5.46
N LEU A 38 11.06 5.30 4.87
CA LEU A 38 9.78 5.89 5.23
C LEU A 38 9.40 5.58 6.67
N ILE A 39 9.43 4.29 7.07
CA ILE A 39 9.06 3.92 8.44
C ILE A 39 10.07 4.44 9.45
N GLN A 40 11.36 4.48 9.10
CA GLN A 40 12.41 5.05 9.94
C GLN A 40 12.15 6.54 10.21
N GLU A 41 11.78 7.31 9.18
CA GLU A 41 11.45 8.73 9.35
C GLU A 41 10.17 8.92 10.19
N VAL A 42 9.13 8.12 9.95
CA VAL A 42 7.90 8.18 10.75
C VAL A 42 8.18 7.92 12.23
N ILE A 43 8.98 6.89 12.53
CA ILE A 43 9.36 6.56 13.92
C ILE A 43 10.20 7.69 14.54
N ALA A 44 11.16 8.24 13.79
CA ALA A 44 12.03 9.29 14.29
C ALA A 44 11.29 10.60 14.60
N ASN A 45 10.17 10.86 13.94
CA ASN A 45 9.37 12.09 14.11
C ASN A 45 8.05 11.87 14.86
N ASP A 46 7.74 10.62 15.25
CA ASP A 46 6.47 10.18 15.85
C ASP A 46 5.22 10.55 15.03
N GLN A 47 5.38 10.76 13.71
CA GLN A 47 4.30 11.14 12.81
C GLN A 47 4.67 10.97 11.33
N VAL A 48 3.64 10.89 10.48
CA VAL A 48 3.81 10.94 9.02
C VAL A 48 4.18 12.36 8.58
N THR A 49 5.44 12.56 8.23
CA THR A 49 5.94 13.87 7.81
C THR A 49 5.43 14.26 6.41
N PRO A 50 5.43 15.56 6.05
CA PRO A 50 5.14 15.98 4.69
C PRO A 50 6.09 15.36 3.64
N ALA A 51 7.34 15.04 4.00
CA ALA A 51 8.28 14.41 3.09
C ALA A 51 7.93 12.93 2.83
N VAL A 52 7.51 12.20 3.86
CA VAL A 52 6.98 10.83 3.73
C VAL A 52 5.73 10.82 2.84
N ARG A 53 4.78 11.75 3.07
CA ARG A 53 3.58 11.87 2.23
C ARG A 53 3.93 12.07 0.76
N ARG A 54 4.79 13.05 0.44
CA ARG A 54 5.21 13.34 -0.94
C ARG A 54 5.84 12.13 -1.62
N ARG A 55 6.70 11.39 -0.93
CA ARG A 55 7.36 10.19 -1.47
C ARG A 55 6.36 9.07 -1.73
N LEU A 56 5.45 8.79 -0.80
CA LEU A 56 4.41 7.79 -0.99
C LEU A 56 3.51 8.10 -2.20
N LEU A 57 3.06 9.34 -2.32
CA LEU A 57 2.26 9.77 -3.48
C LEU A 57 3.05 9.63 -4.78
N ALA A 58 4.35 9.97 -4.79
CA ALA A 58 5.22 9.75 -5.94
C ALA A 58 5.37 8.25 -6.27
N TYR A 59 5.40 7.36 -5.26
CA TYR A 59 5.42 5.91 -5.49
C TYR A 59 4.12 5.40 -6.09
N TYR A 60 2.96 5.96 -5.72
CA TYR A 60 1.68 5.61 -6.36
C TYR A 60 1.65 6.03 -7.84
N HIS A 61 2.16 7.22 -8.17
CA HIS A 61 2.33 7.63 -9.56
C HIS A 61 3.34 6.76 -10.31
N THR A 62 4.45 6.40 -9.67
CA THR A 62 5.49 5.53 -10.27
C THR A 62 4.92 4.13 -10.55
N ALA A 63 4.11 3.60 -9.63
CA ALA A 63 3.40 2.35 -9.82
C ALA A 63 2.49 2.41 -11.05
N ALA A 64 1.70 3.48 -11.20
CA ALA A 64 0.88 3.68 -12.38
C ALA A 64 1.71 3.77 -13.68
N ALA A 65 2.79 4.55 -13.67
CA ALA A 65 3.69 4.69 -14.81
C ALA A 65 4.38 3.37 -15.19
N SER A 66 4.54 2.43 -14.26
CA SER A 66 5.06 1.09 -14.53
C SER A 66 4.05 0.14 -15.22
N GLY A 67 2.83 0.62 -15.48
CA GLY A 67 1.74 -0.14 -16.09
C GLY A 67 0.99 -1.02 -15.10
N ALA A 68 0.91 -0.62 -13.83
CA ALA A 68 0.02 -1.25 -12.86
C ALA A 68 -1.44 -0.91 -13.17
N ASP A 69 -2.34 -1.87 -12.95
CA ASP A 69 -3.77 -1.63 -12.99
C ASP A 69 -4.27 -1.07 -11.65
N VAL A 70 -3.61 -1.45 -10.54
CA VAL A 70 -3.94 -1.01 -9.18
C VAL A 70 -2.67 -0.92 -8.32
N VAL A 71 -2.71 0.00 -7.35
CA VAL A 71 -1.74 0.08 -6.26
C VAL A 71 -2.28 -0.64 -5.04
N PHE A 72 -1.44 -1.42 -4.37
CA PHE A 72 -1.75 -2.03 -3.08
C PHE A 72 -0.85 -1.46 -1.98
N ASN A 73 -1.37 -0.53 -1.18
CA ASN A 73 -0.65 0.08 -0.07
C ASN A 73 -0.62 -0.87 1.13
N CYS A 74 0.58 -1.34 1.49
CA CYS A 74 0.78 -2.37 2.51
C CYS A 74 1.07 -1.82 3.91
N CYS A 75 1.01 -0.51 4.11
CA CYS A 75 1.29 0.11 5.40
C CYS A 75 0.04 0.82 5.96
N SER A 76 -0.47 0.33 7.09
CA SER A 76 -1.68 0.86 7.74
C SER A 76 -1.45 2.22 8.43
N SER A 77 -0.23 2.50 8.92
CA SER A 77 0.09 3.78 9.58
C SER A 77 0.10 4.99 8.65
N VAL A 78 0.00 4.77 7.34
CA VAL A 78 -0.08 5.81 6.29
C VAL A 78 -1.39 5.71 5.50
N GLY A 79 -2.45 5.18 6.13
CA GLY A 79 -3.75 5.00 5.50
C GLY A 79 -4.37 6.31 4.98
N ASP A 80 -4.14 7.43 5.67
CA ASP A 80 -4.55 8.77 5.22
C ASP A 80 -3.91 9.15 3.88
N VAL A 81 -2.64 8.80 3.69
CA VAL A 81 -1.91 9.05 2.43
C VAL A 81 -2.43 8.18 1.30
N ALA A 82 -2.80 6.93 1.58
CA ALA A 82 -3.40 6.05 0.59
C ALA A 82 -4.79 6.53 0.15
N ASP A 83 -5.58 7.10 1.07
CA ASP A 83 -6.86 7.73 0.75
C ASP A 83 -6.65 8.95 -0.17
N MET A 84 -5.69 9.83 0.15
CA MET A 84 -5.26 10.92 -0.75
C MET A 84 -4.75 10.41 -2.10
N GLY A 85 -4.11 9.24 -2.11
CA GLY A 85 -3.64 8.58 -3.33
C GLY A 85 -4.78 8.32 -4.32
N ASN A 86 -5.98 7.96 -3.85
CA ASN A 86 -7.15 7.78 -4.72
C ASN A 86 -7.68 9.08 -5.35
N GLU A 87 -7.36 10.25 -4.78
CA GLU A 87 -7.77 11.53 -5.34
C GLU A 87 -6.87 11.98 -6.50
N ILE A 88 -5.61 11.53 -6.52
CA ILE A 88 -4.59 12.05 -7.45
C ILE A 88 -3.98 11.00 -8.39
N ALA A 89 -3.93 9.73 -7.98
CA ALA A 89 -3.35 8.68 -8.80
C ALA A 89 -4.30 8.35 -9.97
N PRO A 90 -3.77 8.05 -11.17
CA PRO A 90 -4.61 7.70 -12.31
C PRO A 90 -5.20 6.29 -12.23
N ILE A 91 -4.85 5.52 -11.19
CA ILE A 91 -5.32 4.16 -10.94
C ILE A 91 -5.73 4.01 -9.46
N PRO A 92 -6.63 3.05 -9.14
CA PRO A 92 -7.07 2.85 -7.76
C PRO A 92 -5.93 2.49 -6.80
N VAL A 93 -6.01 3.00 -5.56
CA VAL A 93 -5.11 2.68 -4.45
C VAL A 93 -5.88 1.95 -3.37
N PHE A 94 -5.59 0.67 -3.17
CA PHE A 94 -6.20 -0.15 -2.12
C PHE A 94 -5.32 -0.22 -0.89
N ARG A 95 -5.91 -0.06 0.29
CA ARG A 95 -5.23 -0.25 1.57
C ARG A 95 -5.41 -1.68 2.08
N ILE A 96 -4.33 -2.23 2.65
CA ILE A 96 -4.32 -3.57 3.24
C ILE A 96 -5.30 -3.74 4.41
N ASP A 97 -5.54 -2.68 5.18
CA ASP A 97 -6.31 -2.73 6.43
C ASP A 97 -7.82 -2.46 6.25
N TYR A 98 -8.23 -1.83 5.14
CA TYR A 98 -9.61 -1.41 4.93
C TYR A 98 -10.61 -2.60 4.97
N PRO A 99 -10.36 -3.75 4.30
CA PRO A 99 -11.25 -4.90 4.41
C PRO A 99 -11.34 -5.45 5.84
N MET A 100 -10.23 -5.39 6.60
CA MET A 100 -10.19 -5.82 8.00
C MET A 100 -11.04 -4.90 8.89
N ALA A 101 -10.92 -3.58 8.69
CA ALA A 101 -11.71 -2.58 9.41
C ALA A 101 -13.21 -2.73 9.12
N MET A 102 -13.59 -2.95 7.85
CA MET A 102 -14.98 -3.20 7.46
C MET A 102 -15.54 -4.48 8.10
N GLN A 103 -14.75 -5.56 8.13
CA GLN A 103 -15.16 -6.79 8.79
C GLN A 103 -15.34 -6.59 10.31
N ALA A 104 -14.46 -5.84 10.96
CA ALA A 104 -14.59 -5.52 12.38
C ALA A 104 -15.91 -4.78 12.67
N VAL A 105 -16.25 -3.77 11.88
CA VAL A 105 -17.52 -3.03 12.01
C VAL A 105 -18.73 -3.94 11.78
N ASN A 106 -18.70 -4.77 10.72
CA ASN A 106 -19.83 -5.65 10.37
C ASN A 106 -20.04 -6.81 11.37
N SER A 107 -18.99 -7.25 12.04
CA SER A 107 -19.04 -8.35 13.01
C SER A 107 -19.22 -7.90 14.46
N ALA A 108 -19.15 -6.59 14.72
CA ALA A 108 -19.28 -6.03 16.05
C ALA A 108 -20.67 -6.32 16.65
N LYS A 109 -20.67 -6.92 17.84
CA LYS A 109 -21.85 -7.00 18.71
C LYS A 109 -21.75 -5.88 19.73
N ARG A 110 -22.82 -5.11 19.88
CA ARG A 110 -22.94 -4.05 20.88
C ARG A 110 -22.97 -4.62 22.30
#